data_AF-A0AAJ1M9P5-F1
#
_entry.id   AF-A0AAJ1M9P5-F1
#
_cell.length_a   1.000
_cell.length_b   1.000
_cell.length_c   1.000
_cell.angle_alpha   90.00
_cell.angle_beta   90.00
_cell.angle_gamma   90.00
#
_symmetry.space_group_name_H-M   'P 1'
#
loop_
_entity.id
_entity.type
_entity.pdbx_description
1 polymer ?
#
loop_
_entity_poly.entity_id
_entity_poly.type
_entity_poly.pdbx_seq_one_letter_code
_entity_poly.pdbx_strand_id
1 'polypeptide(L)' 'MYLIEPIRNGEYITDGAIALAMQVYVNQNIFLDDDILFPYYCDPKVEIGRFQNTAIEVNQDYIDKHSSQVVRRDTGGGAV' A
#
# COMPACT_ATOMS: atom_id res chain seq x y z
N MET A 1 10.27 -10.33 -17.15
CA MET A 1 9.77 -9.60 -15.97
C MET A 1 9.34 -8.21 -16.39
N TYR A 2 8.13 -7.82 -16.02
CA TYR A 2 7.54 -6.50 -16.24
C TYR A 2 7.78 -5.59 -15.03
N LEU A 3 7.91 -4.28 -15.27
CA LEU A 3 8.00 -3.27 -14.23
C LEU A 3 6.77 -2.36 -14.34
N ILE A 4 6.04 -2.21 -13.24
CA ILE A 4 4.91 -1.27 -13.18
C ILE A 4 5.18 -0.28 -12.04
N GLU A 5 5.39 0.97 -12.41
CA GLU A 5 5.63 2.07 -11.48
C GLU A 5 4.33 2.84 -11.19
N PRO A 6 4.15 3.38 -9.96
CA PRO A 6 2.97 4.14 -9.58
C PRO A 6 3.01 5.56 -10.16
N ILE A 7 2.97 5.69 -11.47
CA ILE A 7 3.00 6.99 -12.18
C ILE A 7 1.62 7.28 -12.76
N ARG A 8 1.11 8.48 -12.51
CA ARG A 8 -0.13 9.00 -13.12
C ARG A 8 0.17 10.33 -13.80
N ASN A 9 -0.11 10.42 -15.09
CA ASN A 9 0.10 11.64 -15.90
C ASN A 9 1.55 12.17 -15.84
N GLY A 10 2.54 11.29 -15.72
CA GLY A 10 3.96 11.66 -15.63
C GLY A 10 4.44 12.01 -14.22
N GLU A 11 3.56 11.98 -13.21
CA GLU A 11 3.90 12.23 -11.81
C GLU A 11 3.90 10.94 -10.99
N TYR A 12 4.88 10.80 -10.09
CA TYR A 12 4.96 9.66 -9.18
C TYR A 12 3.97 9.81 -8.03
N ILE A 13 3.24 8.75 -7.73
CA ILE A 13 2.24 8.72 -6.65
C ILE A 13 2.89 8.17 -5.38
N THR A 14 2.84 8.98 -4.32
CA THR A 14 3.40 8.65 -3.00
C THR A 14 2.35 8.18 -2.00
N ASP A 15 1.06 8.24 -2.36
CA ASP A 15 -0.01 7.73 -1.51
C ASP A 15 0.07 6.19 -1.41
N GLY A 16 0.29 5.70 -0.19
CA GLY A 16 0.48 4.28 0.05
C GLY A 16 -0.77 3.43 -0.10
N ALA A 17 -1.98 4.01 0.06
CA ALA A 17 -3.22 3.29 -0.23
C ALA A 17 -3.42 3.12 -1.73
N ILE A 18 -3.07 4.13 -2.53
CA ILE A 18 -3.10 4.02 -3.99
C ILE A 18 -2.08 2.97 -4.47
N ALA A 19 -0.87 2.96 -3.92
CA ALA A 19 0.15 1.96 -4.28
C ALA A 19 -0.35 0.52 -4.06
N LEU A 20 -0.97 0.24 -2.91
CA LEU A 20 -1.58 -1.07 -2.63
C LEU A 20 -2.76 -1.38 -3.56
N ALA A 21 -3.63 -0.40 -3.80
CA ALA A 21 -4.76 -0.56 -4.72
C ALA A 21 -4.29 -0.92 -6.14
N MET A 22 -3.20 -0.31 -6.61
CA MET A 22 -2.59 -0.64 -7.90
C MET A 22 -2.09 -2.09 -7.93
N GLN A 23 -1.39 -2.54 -6.89
CA GLN A 23 -0.90 -3.93 -6.80
C GLN A 23 -2.06 -4.93 -6.86
N VAL A 24 -3.13 -4.68 -6.11
CA VAL A 24 -4.34 -5.52 -6.12
C VAL A 24 -5.01 -5.52 -7.49
N TYR A 25 -5.14 -4.34 -8.11
CA TYR A 25 -5.73 -4.22 -9.44
C TYR A 25 -4.94 -5.03 -10.47
N VAL A 26 -3.61 -4.92 -10.47
CA VAL A 26 -2.77 -5.69 -11.41
C VAL A 26 -2.92 -7.17 -11.13
N ASN A 27 -2.80 -7.61 -9.88
CA ASN A 27 -2.94 -9.02 -9.51
C ASN A 27 -4.30 -9.63 -9.93
N GLN A 28 -5.36 -8.83 -9.95
CA GLN A 28 -6.72 -9.29 -10.28
C GLN A 28 -7.09 -9.16 -11.76
N ASN A 29 -6.44 -8.27 -12.52
CA ASN A 29 -6.92 -7.87 -13.84
C ASN A 29 -5.87 -7.93 -14.96
N ILE A 30 -4.58 -8.02 -14.62
CA ILE A 30 -3.49 -7.99 -15.60
C ILE A 30 -2.77 -9.34 -15.57
N PHE A 31 -2.95 -10.11 -16.65
CA PHE A 31 -2.37 -11.45 -16.81
C PHE A 31 -1.31 -11.40 -17.89
N LEU A 32 -0.04 -11.25 -17.47
CA LEU A 32 1.13 -11.28 -18.33
C LEU A 32 1.81 -12.65 -18.21
N ASP A 33 2.66 -12.99 -19.18
CA ASP A 33 3.36 -14.29 -19.29
C ASP A 33 4.67 -14.34 -18.50
N ASP A 34 4.95 -13.31 -17.69
CA ASP A 34 6.18 -13.17 -16.91
C ASP A 34 5.90 -12.40 -15.61
N ASP A 35 6.84 -12.46 -14.66
CA ASP A 35 6.72 -11.85 -13.34
C ASP A 35 6.57 -10.32 -13.42
N ILE A 36 5.85 -9.73 -12.47
CA ILE A 36 5.65 -8.28 -12.39
C ILE A 36 6.29 -7.74 -11.10
N LEU A 37 7.17 -6.75 -11.24
CA LEU A 37 7.79 -6.00 -10.15
C LEU A 37 7.08 -4.66 -9.94
N PHE A 38 6.72 -4.37 -8.69
CA PHE A 38 6.11 -3.12 -8.24
C PHE A 38 6.98 -2.39 -7.23
N PRO A 39 7.90 -1.52 -7.66
CA PRO A 39 8.58 -0.63 -6.74
C PRO A 39 7.61 0.45 -6.26
N TYR A 40 7.56 0.69 -4.95
CA TYR A 40 6.89 1.85 -4.40
C TYR A 40 7.66 2.40 -3.20
N TYR A 41 7.64 3.72 -3.06
CA TYR A 41 7.85 4.40 -1.79
C TYR A 41 6.57 5.16 -1.46
N CYS A 42 6.35 5.47 -0.19
CA CYS A 42 5.13 6.14 0.23
C CYS A 42 5.39 7.27 1.23
N ASP A 43 4.43 8.17 1.31
CA ASP A 43 4.33 9.11 2.41
C ASP A 43 4.19 8.36 3.76
N PRO A 44 4.56 8.98 4.89
CA PRO A 44 4.48 8.34 6.19
C PRO A 44 3.09 7.78 6.50
N LYS A 45 3.03 6.47 6.75
CA LYS A 45 1.80 5.73 7.04
C LYS A 45 2.10 4.51 7.91
N VAL A 46 1.07 3.99 8.54
CA VAL A 46 1.07 2.63 9.11
C VAL A 46 0.33 1.69 8.15
N GLU A 47 0.93 0.55 7.84
CA GLU A 47 0.33 -0.50 7.02
C GLU A 47 -0.01 -1.72 7.87
N ILE A 48 -1.31 -1.96 8.09
CA ILE A 48 -1.79 -3.11 8.83
C ILE A 48 -2.11 -4.29 7.90
N GLY A 49 -1.87 -5.51 8.39
CA GLY A 49 -2.23 -6.74 7.70
C GLY A 49 -3.74 -6.93 7.59
N ARG A 50 -4.17 -7.75 6.62
CA ARG A 50 -5.58 -7.99 6.30
C ARG A 50 -6.45 -8.40 7.49
N PHE A 51 -5.90 -9.17 8.43
CA PHE A 51 -6.64 -9.78 9.54
C PHE A 51 -6.46 -9.06 10.89
N GLN A 52 -5.77 -7.92 10.93
CA GLN A 52 -5.50 -7.21 12.18
C GLN A 52 -6.63 -6.24 12.58
N ASN A 53 -6.77 -5.99 13.88
CA ASN A 53 -7.65 -4.93 14.38
C ASN A 53 -6.87 -3.62 14.51
N THR A 54 -7.22 -2.61 13.72
CA THR A 54 -6.50 -1.33 13.70
C THR A 54 -6.35 -0.69 15.08
N ALA A 55 -7.40 -0.73 15.91
CA ALA A 55 -7.45 -0.02 17.18
C ALA A 55 -6.44 -0.53 18.22
N ILE A 56 -5.94 -1.76 18.09
CA ILE A 56 -4.94 -2.34 19.01
C ILE A 56 -3.51 -2.29 18.46
N GLU A 57 -3.35 -2.04 17.16
CA GLU A 57 -2.05 -2.04 16.48
C GLU A 57 -1.41 -0.65 16.40
N VAL A 58 -2.22 0.40 16.52
CA VAL A 58 -1.75 1.79 16.36
C VAL A 58 -1.97 2.61 17.61
N ASN A 59 -1.07 3.57 17.84
CA ASN A 59 -1.31 4.65 18.79
C ASN A 59 -2.15 5.73 18.12
N GLN A 60 -3.46 5.72 18.36
CA GLN A 60 -4.41 6.64 17.72
C GLN A 60 -4.05 8.12 17.94
N ASP A 61 -3.65 8.49 19.16
CA ASP A 61 -3.28 9.87 19.49
C ASP A 61 -2.08 10.34 18.65
N TYR A 62 -1.11 9.46 18.40
CA TYR A 62 0.04 9.78 17.55
C TYR A 62 -0.38 9.93 16.09
N ILE A 63 -1.22 9.02 15.59
CA ILE A 63 -1.74 9.05 14.22
C ILE A 63 -2.50 10.35 13.96
N ASP A 64 -3.43 10.72 14.84
CA ASP A 64 -4.25 11.92 14.72
C ASP A 64 -3.38 13.18 14.75
N LYS A 65 -2.41 13.22 15.69
CA LYS A 65 -1.50 14.36 15.84
C LYS A 65 -0.61 14.59 14.60
N HIS A 66 -0.18 13.52 13.93
CA HIS A 66 0.73 13.62 12.78
C HIS A 66 0.00 13.49 11.44
N SER A 67 -1.34 13.39 11.45
CA SER A 67 -2.16 13.17 10.25
C SER A 67 -1.64 12.02 9.39
N SER A 68 -1.10 10.98 10.03
CA SER A 68 -0.56 9.81 9.34
C SER A 68 -1.70 8.93 8.83
N GLN A 69 -1.54 8.35 7.64
CA GLN A 69 -2.53 7.41 7.13
C GLN A 69 -2.38 6.04 7.82
N VAL A 70 -3.50 5.34 8.01
CA VAL A 70 -3.50 3.92 8.37
C VAL A 70 -4.19 3.14 7.26
N VAL A 71 -3.45 2.22 6.65
CA VAL A 71 -3.89 1.51 5.44
C VAL A 71 -3.84 0.01 5.67
N ARG A 72 -4.87 -0.72 5.22
CA ARG A 72 -4.91 -2.18 5.30
C ARG A 72 -4.47 -2.79 3.97
N ARG A 73 -3.47 -3.66 3.99
CA ARG A 73 -3.07 -4.47 2.82
C ARG A 73 -3.86 -5.77 2.72
N ASP A 74 -3.83 -6.39 1.54
CA ASP A 74 -4.54 -7.64 1.27
C ASP A 74 -3.85 -8.92 1.76
N THR A 75 -2.58 -8.81 2.17
CA THR A 75 -1.83 -9.93 2.75
C THR A 75 -1.92 -9.97 4.27
N GLY A 76 -1.60 -11.12 4.87
CA GLY A 76 -1.50 -11.28 6.32
C GLY A 76 -0.26 -10.59 6.92
N GLY A 77 0.25 -11.10 8.05
CA GLY A 77 1.38 -10.51 8.77
C GLY A 77 0.97 -9.41 9.76
N GLY A 78 1.94 -8.64 10.24
CA GLY A 78 1.78 -7.60 11.27
C GLY A 78 1.70 -6.16 10.73
N ALA A 79 1.64 -5.19 11.63
CA ALA A 79 1.68 -3.77 11.28
C ALA A 79 3.13 -3.32 11.03
N VAL A 80 3.33 -2.49 10.02
CA VAL A 80 4.61 -1.83 9.70
C VAL A 80 4.44 -0.32 9.56
#